data_AF-A0AA90TFV1-F1
#
_entry.id   AF-A0AA90TFV1-F1
#
_cell.length_a   1.000
_cell.length_b   1.000
_cell.length_c   1.000
_cell.angle_alpha   90.00
_cell.angle_beta   90.00
_cell.angle_gamma   90.00
#
_symmetry.space_group_name_H-M   'P 1'
#
loop_
_entity.id
_entity.type
_entity.pdbx_description
1 polymer ?
#
loop_
_entity_poly.entity_id
_entity_poly.type
_entity_poly.pdbx_seq_one_letter_code
_entity_poly.pdbx_strand_id
1 'polypeptide(L)'
;MAAPEYERNDDGQGEDQDILDNPGQRIVVDFTFGAQENERHNDPDAVANPGGRGGRYVGGGHRPDATMHRRLSTILRNLVASEQFRTSRQLLEISGVGEFTVADFFVPFASTLPSHDGQYRGYWGMVANASMGKGGALWLNSGGKGDVSLVVGDVLVRQLYGRFNLADEEDLAGAYALVFGKLRVSQNDKKYVKVDDLGFFTLRPV
;
A
#
# COMPACT_ATOMS: atom_id res chain seq x y z
N MET A 1 28.15 -12.60 -34.68
CA MET A 1 28.13 -11.45 -33.75
C MET A 1 26.80 -11.50 -33.03
N ALA A 2 26.81 -11.93 -31.76
CA ALA A 2 25.62 -12.04 -30.92
C ALA A 2 25.41 -10.71 -30.17
N ALA A 3 24.18 -10.19 -30.19
CA ALA A 3 23.77 -9.04 -29.38
C ALA A 3 23.37 -9.54 -27.98
N PRO A 4 23.66 -8.81 -26.90
CA PRO A 4 23.25 -9.22 -25.57
C PRO A 4 21.73 -9.10 -25.42
N GLU A 5 21.14 -10.20 -24.94
CA GLU A 5 19.77 -10.26 -24.44
C GLU A 5 19.63 -9.28 -23.26
N TYR A 6 18.71 -8.33 -23.37
CA TYR A 6 18.26 -7.55 -22.23
C TYR A 6 17.26 -8.41 -21.46
N GLU A 7 17.73 -9.11 -20.43
CA GLU A 7 16.88 -9.57 -19.34
C GLU A 7 16.21 -8.34 -18.72
N ARG A 8 14.92 -8.13 -19.00
CA ARG A 8 14.10 -7.25 -18.18
C ARG A 8 13.86 -7.96 -16.86
N ASN A 9 14.66 -7.61 -15.88
CA ASN A 9 14.31 -7.82 -14.48
C ASN A 9 13.07 -6.97 -14.21
N ASP A 10 11.89 -7.60 -14.21
CA ASP A 10 10.60 -6.99 -13.86
C ASP A 10 10.52 -6.85 -12.32
N ASP A 11 11.42 -6.06 -11.76
CA ASP A 11 11.59 -5.89 -10.30
C ASP A 11 10.68 -4.77 -9.74
N GLY A 12 9.66 -4.33 -10.49
CA GLY A 12 8.80 -3.20 -10.16
C GLY A 12 9.50 -1.83 -10.13
N GLN A 13 10.82 -1.75 -10.34
CA GLN A 13 11.59 -0.51 -10.32
C GLN A 13 11.16 0.51 -11.38
N GLY A 14 10.62 0.05 -12.51
CA GLY A 14 10.10 0.94 -13.56
C GLY A 14 8.84 1.69 -13.12
N GLU A 15 7.96 1.03 -12.35
CA GLU A 15 6.73 1.65 -11.87
C GLU A 15 6.99 2.74 -10.83
N ASP A 16 8.05 2.56 -10.02
CA ASP A 16 8.48 3.50 -9.00
C ASP A 16 9.06 4.79 -9.61
N GLN A 17 9.85 4.67 -10.69
CA GLN A 17 10.34 5.83 -11.46
C GLN A 17 9.20 6.58 -12.14
N ASP A 18 8.27 5.87 -12.77
CA ASP A 18 7.13 6.48 -13.46
C ASP A 18 6.25 7.36 -12.55
N ILE A 19 6.07 6.97 -11.28
CA ILE A 19 5.29 7.76 -10.30
C ILE A 19 6.01 9.07 -9.96
N LEU A 20 7.32 9.04 -9.82
CA LEU A 20 8.13 10.21 -9.42
C LEU A 20 8.34 11.17 -10.58
N ASP A 21 8.54 10.65 -11.79
CA ASP A 21 8.90 11.43 -12.97
C ASP A 21 7.70 12.13 -13.64
N ASN A 22 6.45 11.79 -13.26
CA ASN A 22 5.26 12.38 -13.91
C ASN A 22 4.19 12.91 -12.94
N PRO A 23 4.36 14.13 -12.41
CA PRO A 23 3.47 14.73 -11.42
C PRO A 23 2.05 15.06 -11.93
N GLY A 24 1.79 14.96 -13.24
CA GLY A 24 0.46 15.17 -13.84
C GLY A 24 -0.45 13.94 -13.85
N GLN A 25 -0.01 12.80 -13.29
CA GLN A 25 -0.73 11.53 -13.39
C GLN A 25 -1.73 11.31 -12.26
N ARG A 26 -2.83 10.64 -12.54
CA ARG A 26 -3.83 10.23 -11.53
C ARG A 26 -3.53 8.82 -11.05
N ILE A 27 -3.47 8.62 -9.73
CA ILE A 27 -3.31 7.31 -9.10
C ILE A 27 -4.69 6.79 -8.69
N VAL A 28 -5.14 5.69 -9.28
CA VAL A 28 -6.32 4.94 -8.83
C VAL A 28 -5.85 3.83 -7.90
N VAL A 29 -6.36 3.81 -6.66
CA VAL A 29 -5.96 2.79 -5.69
C VAL A 29 -6.70 1.48 -5.98
N ASP A 30 -5.92 0.42 -6.19
CA ASP A 30 -6.43 -0.93 -6.42
C ASP A 30 -6.48 -1.69 -5.09
N PHE A 31 -7.69 -1.92 -4.58
CA PHE A 31 -7.96 -2.67 -3.35
C PHE A 31 -8.20 -4.18 -3.61
N THR A 32 -8.15 -4.61 -4.87
CA THR A 32 -8.49 -5.98 -5.31
C THR A 32 -7.42 -7.02 -4.98
N PHE A 33 -6.43 -6.66 -4.14
CA PHE A 33 -5.32 -7.52 -3.80
C PHE A 33 -5.75 -8.64 -2.85
N GLY A 34 -5.99 -9.84 -3.41
CA GLY A 34 -6.31 -11.07 -2.68
C GLY A 34 -7.53 -11.85 -3.19
N ALA A 35 -8.27 -11.35 -4.19
CA ALA A 35 -9.45 -12.06 -4.70
C ALA A 35 -9.10 -13.35 -5.48
N GLN A 36 -7.92 -13.46 -6.09
CA GLN A 36 -7.35 -14.73 -6.58
C GLN A 36 -5.82 -14.60 -6.67
N GLU A 37 -5.08 -15.11 -5.69
CA GLU A 37 -3.67 -15.53 -5.89
C GLU A 37 -3.57 -17.06 -5.80
N ASN A 38 -4.47 -17.74 -6.50
CA ASN A 38 -4.43 -19.19 -6.73
C ASN A 38 -4.64 -19.55 -8.21
N GLU A 39 -4.29 -18.63 -9.11
CA GLU A 39 -4.11 -18.95 -10.53
C GLU A 39 -2.72 -18.49 -10.96
N ARG A 40 -1.70 -19.18 -10.43
CA ARG A 40 -0.48 -19.40 -11.22
C ARG A 40 -0.90 -20.22 -12.43
N HIS A 41 -1.38 -19.55 -13.48
CA HIS A 41 -1.58 -20.18 -14.78
C HIS A 41 -0.19 -20.35 -15.43
N ASN A 42 0.60 -21.29 -14.88
CA ASN A 42 1.62 -21.98 -15.67
C ASN A 42 0.86 -23.06 -16.43
N ASP A 43 0.26 -22.68 -17.55
CA ASP A 43 -0.24 -23.63 -18.52
C ASP A 43 0.89 -23.86 -19.53
N PRO A 44 1.61 -24.99 -19.48
CA PRO A 44 2.72 -25.26 -20.39
C PRO A 44 2.26 -25.54 -21.82
N ASP A 45 0.96 -25.44 -22.14
CA ASP A 45 0.40 -25.76 -23.46
C ASP A 45 -0.34 -24.57 -24.13
N ALA A 46 -0.12 -23.33 -23.65
CA ALA A 46 -0.68 -22.15 -24.32
C ALA A 46 -0.03 -21.95 -25.70
N VAL A 47 -0.73 -22.40 -26.74
CA VAL A 47 -0.38 -22.22 -28.16
C VAL A 47 -0.03 -20.76 -28.44
N ALA A 48 1.22 -20.52 -28.82
CA ALA A 48 1.71 -19.21 -29.23
C ALA A 48 0.88 -18.67 -30.40
N ASN A 49 0.14 -17.59 -30.16
CA ASN A 49 -0.51 -16.79 -31.21
C ASN A 49 0.55 -15.90 -31.88
N PRO A 50 0.93 -16.10 -33.16
CA PRO A 50 2.02 -15.35 -33.80
C PRO A 50 1.59 -13.99 -34.40
N GLY A 51 0.59 -13.32 -33.83
CA GLY A 51 -0.09 -12.16 -34.47
C GLY A 51 0.06 -10.78 -33.80
N GLY A 52 0.65 -10.67 -32.61
CA GLY A 52 0.68 -9.41 -31.85
C GLY A 52 1.83 -8.48 -32.23
N ARG A 53 1.65 -7.67 -33.28
CA ARG A 53 2.59 -6.61 -33.70
C ARG A 53 2.98 -5.71 -32.51
N GLY A 54 4.29 -5.68 -32.22
CA GLY A 54 4.90 -4.71 -31.33
C GLY A 54 4.62 -3.28 -31.77
N GLY A 55 3.82 -2.57 -30.97
CA GLY A 55 3.61 -1.14 -31.09
C GLY A 55 4.90 -0.40 -30.79
N ARG A 56 5.51 0.14 -31.84
CA ARG A 56 6.65 1.06 -31.78
C ARG A 56 6.20 2.33 -31.03
N TYR A 57 6.77 2.60 -29.86
CA TYR A 57 6.54 3.85 -29.15
C TYR A 57 7.09 5.01 -29.99
N VAL A 58 6.20 5.93 -30.40
CA VAL A 58 6.55 7.17 -31.08
C VAL A 58 5.90 8.32 -30.31
N GLY A 59 6.70 9.32 -29.93
CA GLY A 59 6.23 10.69 -29.75
C GLY A 59 6.06 11.14 -28.31
N GLY A 60 6.92 12.08 -27.93
CA GLY A 60 6.76 12.90 -26.73
C GLY A 60 5.49 13.73 -26.78
N GLY A 61 4.72 13.64 -25.71
CA GLY A 61 3.56 14.45 -25.42
C GLY A 61 3.23 14.26 -23.96
N HIS A 62 3.20 15.35 -23.20
CA HIS A 62 2.63 15.37 -21.86
C HIS A 62 1.20 14.82 -21.99
N ARG A 63 0.93 13.65 -21.42
CA ARG A 63 -0.43 13.09 -21.32
C ARG A 63 -1.01 13.64 -20.02
N PRO A 64 -1.90 14.67 -20.06
CA PRO A 64 -2.47 15.26 -18.85
C PRO A 64 -3.43 14.31 -18.11
N ASP A 65 -3.81 13.16 -18.70
CA ASP A 65 -4.79 12.21 -18.16
C ASP A 65 -4.26 10.77 -18.09
N ALA A 66 -2.96 10.59 -17.85
CA ALA A 66 -2.44 9.25 -17.59
C ALA A 66 -2.92 8.77 -16.20
N THR A 67 -3.87 7.83 -16.21
CA THR A 67 -4.40 7.16 -15.03
C THR A 67 -3.64 5.87 -14.77
N MET A 68 -3.19 5.66 -13.54
CA MET A 68 -2.43 4.49 -13.12
C MET A 68 -3.12 3.78 -11.97
N HIS A 69 -3.38 2.48 -12.15
CA HIS A 69 -3.85 1.64 -11.07
C HIS A 69 -2.66 1.17 -10.22
N ARG A 70 -2.71 1.39 -8.90
CA ARG A 70 -1.60 1.09 -8.00
C ARG A 70 -2.04 0.28 -6.79
N ARG A 71 -1.24 -0.75 -6.50
CA ARG A 71 -1.37 -1.61 -5.32
C ARG A 71 -0.91 -0.86 -4.08
N LEU A 72 -1.47 -1.22 -2.92
CA LEU A 72 -1.09 -0.61 -1.64
C LEU A 72 0.40 -0.81 -1.32
N SER A 73 0.98 -1.95 -1.68
CA SER A 73 2.41 -2.25 -1.45
C SER A 73 3.33 -1.28 -2.19
N THR A 74 3.02 -0.94 -3.45
CA THR A 74 3.75 0.06 -4.25
C THR A 74 3.60 1.46 -3.65
N ILE A 75 2.39 1.82 -3.22
CA ILE A 75 2.14 3.10 -2.54
C ILE A 75 2.97 3.19 -1.24
N LEU A 76 2.90 2.16 -0.38
CA LEU A 76 3.66 2.12 0.87
C LEU A 76 5.17 2.21 0.62
N ARG A 77 5.69 1.49 -0.38
CA ARG A 77 7.11 1.58 -0.77
C ARG A 77 7.50 3.01 -1.09
N ASN A 78 6.71 3.72 -1.89
CA ASN A 78 7.00 5.10 -2.29
C ASN A 78 6.86 6.09 -1.13
N LEU A 79 5.89 5.90 -0.22
CA LEU A 79 5.77 6.71 1.00
C LEU A 79 7.01 6.58 1.90
N VAL A 80 7.57 5.36 2.00
CA VAL A 80 8.79 5.10 2.77
C VAL A 80 10.02 5.70 2.10
N ALA A 81 10.18 5.50 0.79
CA ALA A 81 11.41 5.82 0.06
C ALA A 81 11.53 7.28 -0.40
N SER A 82 10.42 7.97 -0.68
CA SER A 82 10.44 9.26 -1.36
C SER A 82 9.67 10.36 -0.62
N GLU A 83 10.39 11.39 -0.19
CA GLU A 83 9.78 12.60 0.35
C GLU A 83 9.01 13.41 -0.70
N GLN A 84 9.48 13.38 -1.95
CA GLN A 84 8.82 14.03 -3.07
C GLN A 84 7.42 13.43 -3.28
N PHE A 85 7.30 12.11 -3.17
CA PHE A 85 6.00 11.44 -3.23
C PHE A 85 5.09 11.88 -2.08
N ARG A 86 5.60 11.89 -0.84
CA ARG A 86 4.83 12.33 0.35
C ARG A 86 4.30 13.76 0.28
N THR A 87 4.99 14.63 -0.45
CA THR A 87 4.62 16.05 -0.59
C THR A 87 3.97 16.37 -1.94
N SER A 88 3.73 15.34 -2.75
CA SER A 88 3.18 15.47 -4.09
C SER A 88 1.71 15.90 -4.08
N ARG A 89 1.35 16.78 -5.03
CA ARG A 89 -0.04 17.16 -5.33
C ARG A 89 -0.71 16.24 -6.34
N GLN A 90 -0.07 15.13 -6.66
CA GLN A 90 -0.61 14.10 -7.53
C GLN A 90 -1.99 13.65 -7.04
N LEU A 91 -2.94 13.49 -7.96
CA LEU A 91 -4.31 13.11 -7.63
C LEU A 91 -4.37 11.61 -7.29
N LEU A 92 -5.03 11.31 -6.19
CA LEU A 92 -5.32 9.98 -5.67
C LEU A 92 -6.83 9.78 -5.74
N GLU A 93 -7.28 8.81 -6.53
CA GLU A 93 -8.66 8.38 -6.64
C GLU A 93 -8.88 7.10 -5.82
N ILE A 94 -9.85 7.15 -4.92
CA ILE A 94 -10.24 6.03 -4.07
C ILE A 94 -11.69 5.71 -4.36
N SER A 95 -11.93 4.58 -5.00
CA SER A 95 -13.27 4.11 -5.37
C SER A 95 -14.24 4.14 -4.19
N GLY A 96 -15.34 4.89 -4.35
CA GLY A 96 -16.38 5.02 -3.33
C GLY A 96 -16.08 5.99 -2.17
N VAL A 97 -14.90 6.64 -2.16
CA VAL A 97 -14.52 7.62 -1.14
C VAL A 97 -14.34 9.01 -1.74
N GLY A 98 -13.62 9.12 -2.86
CA GLY A 98 -13.41 10.40 -3.55
C GLY A 98 -11.99 10.57 -4.09
N GLU A 99 -11.69 11.81 -4.48
CA GLU A 99 -10.40 12.24 -5.01
C GLU A 99 -9.67 13.14 -4.00
N PHE A 100 -8.37 12.91 -3.84
CA PHE A 100 -7.51 13.61 -2.88
C PHE A 100 -6.16 13.91 -3.53
N THR A 101 -5.31 14.70 -2.88
CA THR A 101 -3.88 14.72 -3.21
C THR A 101 -3.13 13.73 -2.34
N VAL A 102 -1.99 13.21 -2.82
CA VAL A 102 -1.12 12.33 -2.02
C VAL A 102 -0.71 13.02 -0.71
N ALA A 103 -0.27 14.27 -0.78
CA ALA A 103 0.16 15.08 0.37
C ALA A 103 -0.94 15.28 1.41
N ASP A 104 -2.19 15.47 0.97
CA ASP A 104 -3.31 15.71 1.87
C ASP A 104 -3.95 14.43 2.39
N PHE A 105 -3.78 13.29 1.73
CA PHE A 105 -4.44 12.04 2.10
C PHE A 105 -3.61 11.15 3.05
N PHE A 106 -2.31 11.00 2.78
CA PHE A 106 -1.47 10.08 3.54
C PHE A 106 -0.86 10.75 4.77
N VAL A 107 -1.09 10.16 5.95
CA VAL A 107 -0.62 10.69 7.23
C VAL A 107 0.35 9.71 7.88
N PRO A 108 1.61 10.12 8.14
CA PRO A 108 2.55 9.31 8.91
C PRO A 108 2.02 9.05 10.33
N PHE A 109 2.32 7.88 10.89
CA PHE A 109 1.94 7.52 12.25
C PHE A 109 2.42 8.56 13.27
N ALA A 110 3.66 9.03 13.13
CA ALA A 110 4.25 10.06 13.98
C ALA A 110 3.55 11.44 13.87
N SER A 111 2.85 11.70 12.76
CA SER A 111 2.12 12.96 12.51
C SER A 111 0.62 12.81 12.73
N THR A 112 0.17 11.70 13.33
CA THR A 112 -1.25 11.46 13.58
C THR A 112 -1.73 12.25 14.80
N LEU A 113 -2.65 13.20 14.57
CA LEU A 113 -3.21 14.09 15.59
C LEU A 113 -4.64 13.70 15.99
N PRO A 114 -5.10 14.06 17.22
CA PRO A 114 -6.49 13.84 17.63
C PRO A 114 -7.53 14.53 16.74
N SER A 115 -7.17 15.66 16.10
CA SER A 115 -8.03 16.36 15.14
C SER A 115 -8.39 15.54 13.90
N HIS A 116 -7.67 14.44 13.64
CA HIS A 116 -7.98 13.50 12.58
C HIS A 116 -9.08 12.49 12.98
N ASP A 117 -9.63 12.53 14.20
CA ASP A 117 -10.70 11.64 14.63
C ASP A 117 -11.88 11.64 13.65
N GLY A 118 -12.33 10.44 13.27
CA GLY A 118 -13.39 10.22 12.28
C GLY A 118 -12.99 10.44 10.82
N GLN A 119 -11.82 10.99 10.53
CA GLN A 119 -11.36 11.24 9.15
C GLN A 119 -10.87 9.95 8.50
N TYR A 120 -11.33 9.68 7.28
CA TYR A 120 -10.87 8.56 6.47
C TYR A 120 -9.61 8.96 5.70
N ARG A 121 -8.49 8.30 5.99
CA ARG A 121 -7.16 8.64 5.44
C ARG A 121 -6.30 7.37 5.27
N GLY A 122 -5.17 7.52 4.58
CA GLY A 122 -4.12 6.51 4.51
C GLY A 122 -3.10 6.73 5.62
N TYR A 123 -3.17 5.95 6.70
CA TYR A 123 -2.22 6.04 7.81
C TYR A 123 -1.08 5.05 7.61
N TRP A 124 0.16 5.52 7.72
CA TRP A 124 1.32 4.68 7.43
C TRP A 124 2.52 4.97 8.32
N GLY A 125 3.42 4.01 8.44
CA GLY A 125 4.68 4.17 9.17
C GLY A 125 5.21 2.85 9.70
N MET A 126 6.29 2.93 10.46
CA MET A 126 6.91 1.76 11.08
C MET A 126 6.10 1.27 12.28
N VAL A 127 5.97 -0.04 12.40
CA VAL A 127 5.43 -0.75 13.56
C VAL A 127 6.60 -0.95 14.53
N ALA A 128 6.50 -0.38 15.72
CA ALA A 128 7.52 -0.51 16.76
C ALA A 128 7.42 -1.87 17.48
N ASN A 129 6.19 -2.34 17.73
CA ASN A 129 5.92 -3.68 18.24
C ASN A 129 4.49 -4.10 17.90
N ALA A 130 4.23 -5.40 18.00
CA ALA A 130 2.90 -5.96 17.97
C ALA A 130 2.59 -6.69 19.29
N SER A 131 1.31 -6.71 19.67
CA SER A 131 0.87 -7.51 20.82
C SER A 131 -0.59 -7.92 20.69
N MET A 132 -0.92 -9.09 21.22
CA MET A 132 -2.29 -9.57 21.30
C MET A 132 -3.01 -8.88 22.47
N GLY A 133 -4.11 -8.20 22.13
CA GLY A 133 -5.01 -7.56 23.06
C GLY A 133 -6.06 -8.52 23.61
N LYS A 134 -6.92 -7.98 24.49
CA LYS A 134 -8.09 -8.72 24.99
C LYS A 134 -9.02 -9.08 23.84
N GLY A 135 -9.55 -10.31 23.85
CA GLY A 135 -10.46 -10.78 22.82
C GLY A 135 -9.78 -11.23 21.52
N GLY A 136 -8.45 -11.38 21.51
CA GLY A 136 -7.71 -11.92 20.36
C GLY A 136 -7.43 -10.93 19.24
N ALA A 137 -7.70 -9.64 19.45
CA ALA A 137 -7.33 -8.59 18.50
C ALA A 137 -5.82 -8.32 18.55
N LEU A 138 -5.18 -8.20 17.39
CA LEU A 138 -3.77 -7.85 17.28
C LEU A 138 -3.60 -6.33 17.21
N TRP A 139 -2.73 -5.79 18.06
CA TRP A 139 -2.39 -4.37 18.11
C TRP A 139 -1.01 -4.14 17.54
N LEU A 140 -0.92 -3.40 16.43
CA LEU A 140 0.33 -2.93 15.85
C LEU A 140 0.60 -1.51 16.36
N ASN A 141 1.59 -1.33 17.22
CA ASN A 141 1.88 -0.04 17.84
C ASN A 141 2.99 0.66 17.08
N SER A 142 2.80 1.92 16.71
CA SER A 142 3.85 2.70 16.02
C SER A 142 4.86 3.35 16.97
N GLY A 143 4.70 3.16 18.28
CA GLY A 143 5.50 3.84 19.30
C GLY A 143 4.89 3.72 20.70
N GLY A 144 4.94 4.81 21.45
CA GLY A 144 4.49 4.90 22.83
C GLY A 144 2.97 5.03 23.00
N LYS A 145 2.56 5.33 24.24
CA LYS A 145 1.14 5.38 24.65
C LYS A 145 0.31 6.39 23.85
N GLY A 146 0.92 7.51 23.45
CA GLY A 146 0.26 8.58 22.69
C GLY A 146 0.30 8.40 21.17
N ASP A 147 1.00 7.39 20.67
CA ASP A 147 1.12 7.13 19.23
C ASP A 147 -0.08 6.33 18.72
N VAL A 148 -0.26 6.32 17.40
CA VAL A 148 -1.35 5.58 16.77
C VAL A 148 -1.07 4.07 16.80
N SER A 149 -2.13 3.28 16.96
CA SER A 149 -2.05 1.83 16.77
C SER A 149 -2.99 1.36 15.68
N LEU A 150 -2.63 0.30 14.97
CA LEU A 150 -3.54 -0.42 14.10
C LEU A 150 -4.12 -1.60 14.85
N VAL A 151 -5.43 -1.79 14.76
CA VAL A 151 -6.14 -2.86 15.47
C VAL A 151 -6.74 -3.82 14.47
N VAL A 152 -6.19 -5.02 14.39
CA VAL A 152 -6.70 -6.10 13.55
C VAL A 152 -7.60 -6.98 14.41
N GLY A 153 -8.87 -7.10 14.03
CA GLY A 153 -9.82 -7.95 14.76
C GLY A 153 -9.41 -9.43 14.73
N ASP A 154 -9.79 -10.19 15.74
CA ASP A 154 -9.41 -11.60 15.94
C ASP A 154 -9.68 -12.49 14.71
N VAL A 155 -10.81 -12.25 14.04
CA VAL A 155 -11.21 -12.98 12.83
C VAL A 155 -10.28 -12.75 11.64
N LEU A 156 -9.56 -11.62 11.61
CA LEU A 156 -8.62 -11.25 10.55
C LEU A 156 -7.18 -11.62 10.89
N VAL A 157 -6.83 -11.84 12.16
CA VAL A 157 -5.44 -12.11 12.59
C VAL A 157 -4.85 -13.30 11.84
N ARG A 158 -5.55 -14.44 11.79
CA ARG A 158 -5.04 -15.62 11.08
C ARG A 158 -4.83 -15.37 9.58
N GLN A 159 -5.73 -14.61 8.96
CA GLN A 159 -5.62 -14.26 7.55
C GLN A 159 -4.45 -13.32 7.30
N LEU A 160 -4.19 -12.38 8.22
CA LEU A 160 -3.05 -11.47 8.16
C LEU A 160 -1.72 -12.24 8.25
N TYR A 161 -1.59 -13.16 9.21
CA TYR A 161 -0.39 -13.99 9.36
C TYR A 161 -0.12 -14.82 8.10
N GLY A 162 -1.15 -15.48 7.56
CA GLY A 162 -1.03 -16.23 6.32
C GLY A 162 -0.68 -15.35 5.12
N ARG A 163 -1.29 -14.15 5.00
CA ARG A 163 -1.08 -13.22 3.89
C ARG A 163 0.34 -12.67 3.82
N PHE A 164 0.95 -12.38 4.97
CA PHE A 164 2.31 -11.81 5.04
C PHE A 164 3.37 -12.84 5.45
N ASN A 165 3.01 -14.12 5.51
CA ASN A 165 3.88 -15.23 5.93
C ASN A 165 4.61 -14.95 7.26
N LEU A 166 3.84 -14.50 8.26
CA LEU A 166 4.31 -14.19 9.61
C LEU A 166 4.20 -15.43 10.49
N ALA A 167 5.22 -15.70 11.30
CA ALA A 167 5.22 -16.76 12.29
C ALA A 167 4.61 -16.26 13.61
N ASP A 168 5.02 -15.08 14.06
CA ASP A 168 4.65 -14.51 15.36
C ASP A 168 4.68 -12.97 15.37
N GLU A 169 4.34 -12.37 16.50
CA GLU A 169 4.30 -10.92 16.68
C GLU A 169 5.65 -10.22 16.50
N GLU A 170 6.78 -10.93 16.68
CA GLU A 170 8.11 -10.35 16.53
C GLU A 170 8.42 -10.00 15.07
N ASP A 171 7.88 -10.76 14.11
CA ASP A 171 8.02 -10.49 12.66
C ASP A 171 7.40 -9.15 12.23
N LEU A 172 6.52 -8.60 13.06
CA LEU A 172 5.87 -7.31 12.82
C LEU A 172 6.70 -6.13 13.32
N ALA A 173 7.64 -6.35 14.23
CA ALA A 173 8.49 -5.28 14.76
C ALA A 173 9.46 -4.80 13.66
N GLY A 174 9.52 -3.48 13.46
CA GLY A 174 10.31 -2.86 12.40
C GLY A 174 9.63 -2.83 11.03
N ALA A 175 8.58 -3.64 10.81
CA ALA A 175 7.84 -3.62 9.56
C ALA A 175 7.17 -2.26 9.31
N TYR A 176 7.03 -1.87 8.05
CA TYR A 176 6.22 -0.72 7.67
C TYR A 176 4.80 -1.15 7.34
N ALA A 177 3.81 -0.40 7.81
CA ALA A 177 2.39 -0.65 7.55
C ALA A 177 1.75 0.54 6.84
N LEU A 178 0.71 0.27 6.05
CA LEU A 178 -0.23 1.24 5.51
C LEU A 178 -1.65 0.69 5.68
N VAL A 179 -2.55 1.52 6.22
CA VAL A 179 -3.98 1.23 6.33
C VAL A 179 -4.81 2.38 5.78
N PHE A 180 -5.87 2.05 5.05
CA PHE A 180 -6.95 2.98 4.71
C PHE A 180 -8.08 2.78 5.70
N GLY A 181 -8.44 3.83 6.43
CA GLY A 181 -9.46 3.71 7.46
C GLY A 181 -9.73 5.02 8.17
N LYS A 182 -10.68 4.99 9.11
CA LYS A 182 -11.00 6.14 9.96
C LYS A 182 -10.16 6.08 11.23
N LEU A 183 -9.50 7.19 11.57
CA LEU A 183 -8.93 7.31 12.91
C LEU A 183 -10.05 7.35 13.95
N ARG A 184 -9.79 6.71 15.08
CA ARG A 184 -10.59 6.77 16.29
C ARG A 184 -9.72 7.17 17.46
N VAL A 185 -10.27 7.99 18.35
CA VAL A 185 -9.68 8.29 19.65
C VAL A 185 -10.51 7.60 20.72
N SER A 186 -9.87 6.74 21.52
CA SER A 186 -10.53 6.06 22.64
C SER A 186 -10.76 7.03 23.82
N GLN A 187 -11.54 6.60 24.81
CA GLN A 187 -11.77 7.37 26.05
C GLN A 187 -10.49 7.69 26.84
N ASN A 188 -9.39 6.94 26.60
CA ASN A 188 -8.09 7.14 27.24
C ASN A 188 -7.09 7.90 26.34
N ASP A 189 -7.59 8.67 25.37
CA ASP A 189 -6.81 9.43 24.37
C ASP A 189 -5.90 8.58 23.45
N LYS A 190 -6.07 7.25 23.46
CA LYS A 190 -5.35 6.37 22.52
C LYS A 190 -5.94 6.54 21.13
N LYS A 191 -5.11 6.97 20.18
CA LYS A 191 -5.38 7.00 18.74
C LYS A 191 -5.25 5.60 18.16
N TYR A 192 -6.23 5.16 17.38
CA TYR A 192 -6.16 3.88 16.68
C TYR A 192 -6.94 3.89 15.38
N VAL A 193 -6.55 3.04 14.45
CA VAL A 193 -7.31 2.74 13.22
C VAL A 193 -7.65 1.25 13.27
N LYS A 194 -8.94 0.94 13.17
CA LYS A 194 -9.39 -0.45 13.09
C LYS A 194 -9.24 -0.95 11.65
N VAL A 195 -8.64 -2.13 11.50
CA VAL A 195 -8.58 -2.85 10.23
C VAL A 195 -9.84 -3.70 10.14
N ASP A 196 -10.82 -3.24 9.35
CA ASP A 196 -12.07 -3.96 9.12
C ASP A 196 -11.98 -4.93 7.93
N ASP A 197 -11.04 -4.69 7.00
CA ASP A 197 -10.77 -5.54 5.83
C ASP A 197 -9.27 -5.48 5.49
N LEU A 198 -8.67 -6.64 5.20
CA LEU A 198 -7.26 -6.75 4.81
C LEU A 198 -6.97 -6.21 3.39
N GLY A 199 -7.99 -5.99 2.55
CA GLY A 199 -7.86 -5.30 1.26
C GLY A 199 -7.43 -3.83 1.41
N PHE A 200 -7.74 -3.20 2.55
CA PHE A 200 -7.36 -1.82 2.88
C PHE A 200 -6.06 -1.72 3.67
N PHE A 201 -5.34 -2.83 3.83
CA PHE A 201 -4.16 -2.93 4.69
C PHE A 201 -3.00 -3.62 3.95
N THR A 202 -1.79 -3.10 4.14
CA THR A 202 -0.57 -3.75 3.67
C THR A 202 0.56 -3.59 4.67
N LEU A 203 1.45 -4.58 4.70
CA LEU A 203 2.71 -4.57 5.42
C LEU A 203 3.87 -4.71 4.44
N ARG A 204 5.02 -4.18 4.86
CA ARG A 204 6.34 -4.45 4.29
C ARG A 204 7.26 -4.86 5.44
N PRO A 205 7.52 -6.16 5.62
CA PRO A 205 8.53 -6.64 6.56
C PRO A 205 9.91 -6.06 6.25
N VAL A 206 10.77 -6.02 7.27
CA VAL A 206 12.18 -5.57 7.14
C VAL A 206 13.10 -6.67 6.66
#